data_AF-A0A379W243-F1
#
_entry.id   AF-A0A379W243-F1
#
_cell.length_a   1.000
_cell.length_b   1.000
_cell.length_c   1.000
_cell.angle_alpha   90.00
_cell.angle_beta   90.00
_cell.angle_gamma   90.00
#
_symmetry.space_group_name_H-M   'P 1'
#
loop_
_entity.id
_entity.type
_entity.pdbx_description
1 polymer ?
#
loop_
_entity_poly.entity_id
_entity_poly.type
_entity_poly.pdbx_seq_one_letter_code
_entity_poly.pdbx_strand_id
1 'polypeptide(L)'
;MPARSKRARQSWLTSALPFVTDGVVIRMAKEPASQHWRPGQGDWLAAWKYPPVAQVAQVSAIQFSVGKSGKITVVASLVPVILDDKRFNGSISAL
;
A
#
# COMPACT_ATOMS: atom_id res chain seq x y z
N MET A 1 20.43 -7.65 -4.12
CA MET A 1 20.25 -6.20 -3.92
C MET A 1 21.39 -5.63 -3.06
N PRO A 2 22.14 -4.62 -3.53
CA PRO A 2 23.30 -4.07 -2.84
C PRO A 2 22.94 -3.26 -1.58
N ALA A 3 23.87 -3.18 -0.61
CA ALA A 3 23.63 -2.57 0.70
C ALA A 3 23.23 -1.09 0.67
N ARG A 4 23.72 -0.32 -0.32
CA ARG A 4 23.33 1.09 -0.51
C ARG A 4 21.86 1.24 -0.87
N SER A 5 21.32 0.35 -1.71
CA SER A 5 19.89 0.35 -2.08
C SER A 5 19.00 0.02 -0.89
N LYS A 6 19.42 -0.91 -0.01
CA LYS A 6 18.71 -1.19 1.25
C LYS A 6 18.61 0.04 2.15
N ARG A 7 19.72 0.76 2.34
CA ARG A 7 19.74 2.00 3.14
C ARG A 7 18.86 3.10 2.55
N ALA A 8 18.93 3.32 1.23
CA ALA A 8 18.09 4.30 0.56
C ALA A 8 16.60 3.97 0.69
N ARG A 9 16.21 2.71 0.47
CA ARG A 9 14.83 2.25 0.68
C ARG A 9 14.34 2.52 2.10
N GLN A 10 15.14 2.22 3.11
CA GLN A 10 14.74 2.48 4.50
C GLN A 10 14.54 3.97 4.76
N SER A 11 15.44 4.82 4.26
CA SER A 11 15.32 6.26 4.38
C SER A 11 14.06 6.80 3.72
N TRP A 12 13.71 6.31 2.52
CA TRP A 12 12.51 6.75 1.81
C TRP A 12 11.21 6.25 2.44
N LEU A 13 11.21 5.04 3.02
CA LEU A 13 10.06 4.51 3.77
C LEU A 13 9.66 5.45 4.92
N THR A 14 10.64 6.03 5.61
CA THR A 14 10.41 6.89 6.77
C THR A 14 10.35 8.37 6.44
N SER A 15 10.53 8.75 5.18
CA SER A 15 10.54 10.16 4.75
C SER A 15 9.12 10.66 4.50
N ALA A 16 8.82 11.88 4.95
CA ALA A 16 7.57 12.55 4.61
C ALA A 16 7.56 12.92 3.11
N LEU A 17 6.49 12.55 2.41
CA LEU A 17 6.26 12.88 1.01
C LEU A 17 4.86 13.48 0.85
N PRO A 18 4.62 14.36 -0.15
CA PRO A 18 3.30 14.96 -0.39
C PRO A 18 2.27 13.98 -0.97
N PHE A 19 2.61 12.68 -1.03
CA PHE A 19 1.75 11.60 -1.50
C PHE A 19 2.15 10.27 -0.86
N VAL A 20 1.24 9.29 -0.90
CA VAL A 20 1.48 7.93 -0.39
C VAL A 20 2.36 7.15 -1.37
N THR A 21 3.31 6.37 -0.85
CA THR A 21 4.14 5.45 -1.65
C THR A 21 4.01 4.03 -1.13
N ASP A 22 4.03 3.06 -2.04
CA ASP A 22 3.93 1.63 -1.71
C ASP A 22 5.26 0.88 -1.89
N GLY A 23 6.32 1.60 -2.26
CA GLY A 23 7.65 1.06 -2.50
C GLY A 23 8.50 1.98 -3.35
N VAL A 24 9.58 1.40 -3.89
CA VAL A 24 10.52 2.10 -4.78
C VAL A 24 10.76 1.28 -6.04
N VAL A 25 11.04 1.94 -7.16
CA VAL A 25 11.45 1.28 -8.40
C VAL A 25 12.95 1.50 -8.57
N ILE A 26 13.70 0.41 -8.68
CA ILE A 26 15.13 0.44 -9.02
C ILE A 26 15.24 0.26 -10.53
N ARG A 27 15.98 1.13 -11.20
CA ARG A 27 16.30 1.02 -12.63
C ARG A 27 17.81 0.98 -12.83
N MET A 28 18.28 0.15 -13.75
CA MET A 28 19.66 0.22 -14.22
C MET A 28 19.90 1.53 -14.96
N ALA A 29 21.13 2.04 -14.89
CA ALA A 29 21.49 3.28 -15.59
C ALA A 29 21.43 3.13 -17.13
N LYS A 30 21.64 1.91 -17.64
CA LYS A 30 21.51 1.57 -19.06
C LYS A 30 20.22 0.79 -19.27
N GLU A 31 19.22 1.46 -19.83
CA GLU A 31 17.90 0.92 -20.17
C GLU A 31 17.87 0.52 -21.67
N PRO A 32 17.24 -0.60 -22.04
CA PRO A 32 17.05 -0.94 -23.44
C PRO A 32 16.11 0.07 -24.12
N ALA A 33 16.30 0.29 -25.43
CA ALA A 33 15.43 1.18 -26.19
C ALA A 33 13.96 0.74 -26.05
N SER A 34 13.05 1.71 -25.89
CA SER A 34 11.63 1.50 -25.55
C SER A 34 10.91 0.52 -26.48
N GLN A 35 11.28 0.47 -27.75
CA GLN A 35 10.77 -0.48 -28.74
C GLN A 35 11.01 -1.96 -28.39
N HIS A 36 11.95 -2.26 -27.48
CA HIS A 36 12.28 -3.61 -27.02
C HIS A 36 11.62 -3.96 -25.68
N TRP A 37 10.83 -3.06 -25.09
CA TRP A 37 10.17 -3.34 -23.82
C TRP A 37 9.05 -4.34 -24.04
N ARG A 38 9.07 -5.41 -23.26
CA ARG A 38 8.02 -6.44 -23.26
C ARG A 38 7.54 -6.67 -21.83
N PRO A 39 6.22 -6.82 -21.61
CA PRO A 39 5.70 -7.24 -20.31
C PRO A 39 6.42 -8.51 -19.82
N GLY A 40 6.89 -8.51 -18.57
CA GLY A 40 7.62 -9.63 -17.98
C GLY A 40 9.11 -9.72 -18.36
N GLN A 41 9.63 -8.91 -19.29
CA GLN A 41 11.05 -8.85 -19.64
C GLN A 41 11.67 -7.53 -19.14
N GLY A 42 11.83 -7.46 -17.81
CA GLY A 42 12.19 -6.25 -17.10
C GLY A 42 13.45 -6.38 -16.26
N ASP A 43 14.45 -7.20 -16.63
CA ASP A 43 15.64 -7.44 -15.78
C ASP A 43 16.43 -6.15 -15.43
N TRP A 44 16.19 -5.07 -16.18
CA TRP A 44 16.75 -3.74 -15.96
C TRP A 44 15.94 -2.87 -15.00
N LEU A 45 14.78 -3.34 -14.51
CA LEU A 45 13.94 -2.67 -13.52
C LEU A 45 13.42 -3.63 -12.45
N ALA A 46 13.28 -3.16 -11.22
CA ALA A 46 12.65 -3.94 -10.16
C ALA A 46 11.76 -3.06 -9.31
N ALA A 47 10.49 -3.45 -9.15
CA ALA A 47 9.60 -2.86 -8.16
C ALA A 47 9.90 -3.48 -6.79
N TRP A 48 10.37 -2.67 -5.86
CA TRP A 48 10.67 -3.08 -4.50
C TRP A 48 9.68 -2.46 -3.51
N LYS A 49 8.59 -3.19 -3.29
CA LYS A 49 7.48 -2.78 -2.41
C LYS A 49 7.90 -2.76 -0.94
N TYR A 50 7.25 -1.90 -0.16
CA TYR A 50 7.29 -1.96 1.29
C TYR A 50 6.49 -3.18 1.78
N PRO A 51 6.87 -3.81 2.90
CA PRO A 51 6.08 -4.91 3.43
C PRO A 51 4.69 -4.39 3.78
N PRO A 52 3.61 -4.96 3.22
CA PRO A 52 2.27 -4.58 3.61
C PRO A 52 2.06 -4.96 5.08
N VAL A 53 1.47 -4.06 5.85
CA VAL A 53 1.03 -4.38 7.22
C VAL A 53 -0.44 -4.73 7.15
N ALA A 54 -0.78 -5.93 7.59
CA ALA A 54 -2.14 -6.45 7.61
C ALA A 54 -2.40 -7.19 8.92
N GLN A 55 -3.60 -7.03 9.46
CA GLN A 55 -4.02 -7.70 10.69
C GLN A 55 -5.48 -8.15 10.57
N VAL A 56 -5.80 -9.32 11.12
CA VAL A 56 -7.18 -9.80 11.29
C VAL A 56 -7.85 -9.01 12.41
N ALA A 57 -9.05 -8.49 12.15
CA ALA A 57 -9.84 -7.74 13.12
C ALA A 57 -11.21 -8.40 13.32
N GLN A 58 -11.70 -8.38 14.56
CA GLN A 58 -13.07 -8.79 14.87
C GLN A 58 -14.04 -7.64 14.57
N VAL A 59 -15.11 -7.95 13.84
CA VAL A 59 -16.22 -7.02 13.61
C VAL A 59 -17.16 -7.07 14.83
N SER A 60 -17.42 -5.91 15.44
CA SER A 60 -18.33 -5.78 16.58
C SER A 60 -19.76 -5.43 16.16
N ALA A 61 -19.92 -4.71 15.03
CA ALA A 61 -21.22 -4.33 14.50
C ALA A 61 -21.15 -4.02 13.00
N ILE A 62 -22.30 -4.06 12.33
CA ILE A 62 -22.45 -3.62 10.92
C ILE A 62 -23.59 -2.61 10.87
N GLN A 63 -23.33 -1.46 10.25
CA GLN A 63 -24.30 -0.38 10.04
C GLN A 63 -24.62 -0.20 8.56
N PHE A 64 -25.90 -0.01 8.27
CA PHE A 64 -26.42 0.25 6.93
C PHE A 64 -27.01 1.65 6.85
N SER A 65 -26.75 2.36 5.75
CA SER A 65 -27.34 3.67 5.49
C SER A 65 -27.71 3.82 4.02
N VAL A 66 -28.84 4.48 3.74
CA VAL A 66 -29.30 4.75 2.37
C VAL A 66 -28.96 6.19 2.02
N GLY A 67 -28.12 6.38 1.01
CA GLY A 67 -27.74 7.70 0.51
C GLY A 67 -28.85 8.36 -0.30
N LYS A 68 -28.68 9.65 -0.63
CA LYS A 68 -29.65 10.44 -1.41
C LYS A 68 -30.03 9.82 -2.77
N SER A 69 -29.15 9.02 -3.36
CA SER A 69 -29.37 8.30 -4.63
C SER A 69 -29.95 6.89 -4.46
N GLY A 70 -30.34 6.50 -3.25
CA GLY A 70 -30.80 5.14 -2.95
C GLY A 70 -29.67 4.11 -2.78
N LYS A 71 -28.39 4.51 -2.95
CA LYS A 71 -27.25 3.61 -2.72
C LYS A 71 -27.15 3.24 -1.24
N ILE A 72 -27.07 1.94 -0.95
CA ILE A 72 -26.85 1.42 0.39
C ILE A 72 -25.35 1.41 0.67
N THR A 73 -24.93 2.10 1.74
CA THR A 73 -23.57 2.08 2.26
C THR A 73 -23.50 1.14 3.47
N VAL A 74 -22.50 0.26 3.48
CA VAL A 74 -22.25 -0.68 4.57
C VAL A 74 -20.96 -0.29 5.29
N VAL A 75 -21.05 -0.13 6.61
CA VAL A 75 -19.94 0.22 7.48
C VAL A 75 -19.79 -0.86 8.56
N ALA A 76 -18.61 -1.43 8.73
CA ALA A 76 -18.30 -2.39 9.78
C ALA A 76 -17.51 -1.71 10.90
N SER A 77 -18.00 -1.80 12.13
CA SER A 77 -17.29 -1.35 13.33
C SER A 77 -16.34 -2.45 13.82
N LEU A 78 -15.09 -2.09 14.12
CA LEU A 78 -14.07 -3.06 14.53
C LEU A 78 -13.77 -2.96 16.03
N VAL A 79 -13.48 -4.11 16.65
CA VAL A 79 -12.77 -4.14 17.93
C VAL A 79 -11.36 -3.56 17.70
N PRO A 80 -10.84 -2.72 18.60
CA PRO A 80 -9.48 -2.17 18.51
C PRO A 80 -8.41 -3.17 18.10
N VAL A 81 -7.67 -2.86 17.03
CA VAL A 81 -6.52 -3.64 16.55
C VAL A 81 -5.29 -2.75 16.46
N ILE A 82 -4.10 -3.33 16.60
CA ILE A 82 -2.86 -2.62 16.30
C ILE A 82 -2.51 -2.91 14.84
N LEU A 83 -2.26 -1.88 14.04
CA LEU A 83 -1.77 -2.00 12.69
C LEU A 83 -0.46 -1.22 12.62
N ASP A 84 0.64 -1.95 12.48
CA ASP A 84 2.01 -1.44 12.61
C ASP A 84 2.28 -0.93 14.03
N ASP A 85 2.57 0.35 14.21
CA ASP A 85 2.72 1.05 15.47
C ASP A 85 1.45 1.82 15.90
N LYS A 86 0.36 1.71 15.12
CA LYS A 86 -0.87 2.50 15.31
C LYS A 86 -2.01 1.65 15.83
N ARG A 87 -2.63 2.10 16.91
CA ARG A 87 -3.89 1.53 17.39
C ARG A 87 -5.05 2.06 16.55
N PHE A 88 -5.73 1.16 15.84
CA PHE A 88 -6.92 1.45 15.04
C PHE A 88 -8.19 1.12 15.85
N ASN A 89 -9.00 2.14 16.12
CA ASN A 89 -10.26 2.03 16.87
C ASN A 89 -11.46 2.50 16.01
N GLY A 90 -11.44 2.21 14.70
CA GLY A 90 -12.37 2.79 13.74
C GLY A 90 -13.33 1.81 13.09
N SER A 91 -14.06 2.33 12.11
CA SER A 91 -14.91 1.54 11.22
C SER A 91 -14.29 1.44 9.84
N ILE A 92 -14.57 0.34 9.13
CA ILE A 92 -14.18 0.14 7.74
C ILE A 92 -15.44 0.07 6.87
N SER A 93 -15.38 0.64 5.68
CA SER A 93 -16.46 0.53 4.69
C SER A 93 -15.95 -0.29 3.51
N ALA A 94 -16.77 -1.21 3.01
CA ALA A 94 -16.53 -1.80 1.70
C ALA A 94 -17.12 -0.85 0.65
N LEU A 95 -16.32 -0.49 -0.36
CA LEU A 95 -16.76 0.29 -1.53
C LEU A 95 -17.49 -0.60 -2.53
#